data_AF-A0A059BW22-F1
#
_entry.id   AF-A0A059BW22-F1
#
_cell.length_a   1.000
_cell.length_b   1.000
_cell.length_c   1.000
_cell.angle_alpha   90.00
_cell.angle_beta   90.00
_cell.angle_gamma   90.00
#
_symmetry.space_group_name_H-M   'P 1'
#
loop_
_entity.id
_entity.type
_entity.pdbx_description
1 polymer ?
#
loop_
_entity_poly.entity_id
_entity_poly.type
_entity_poly.pdbx_seq_one_letter_code
_entity_poly.pdbx_strand_id
1 'polypeptide(L)'
;MADRNGGWDFHLRTLSSSARDSNFSGDPASDPSLLQSVKRLYELCKAENSEDLIARVYPQISKLFQRAMASLSQSNTSYGLLLLAILQFFLDFGDIVLHDADTSLRTFFKSCLSREFADPVVAEATLDFLNTYKKKLLHTFPSLLPEFFPLLLKLIAWNGEKLEKSFITIFPGLIATGSFLPLFPSLMDLPVLVVALEKVERSSGSLIGSSIASIQKSTAPEMLLALMDEAYTGSTIGNGGADSESEDNNTIDVADPLFLDLLKDENDGLAERHWNSPGMTAALAAITNPQSERLKQALHIAPRLLDVYFAIALREVNDSLICALVPLLMSRISKIFPDKTFSYEVQKRLLGFMLAAFQRSPNFVAVLKKPIVDRLGEAYDSPAKTELALQLCWAIGEHGGGGGSHKDAARELFESLELLLYENLSSSRLGLRQDLAVGSNGDTSRKSSQARLLCFVITAIAKLATYHRELLPRARVSLGKVARSRISDGRVWRRARDYLGLMSEPAICISVLGPLQPSDEHMQSPGVVNWSEGCTKMNTHVPFHILGEQEGPPFHDFSFTDILPGR
;
A
#
# COMPACT_ATOMS: atom_id res chain seq x y z
N MET A 1 -14.94 -58.23 -6.10
CA MET A 1 -13.93 -57.66 -7.03
C MET A 1 -14.49 -57.32 -8.42
N ALA A 2 -15.73 -57.69 -8.77
CA ALA A 2 -16.32 -57.38 -10.10
C ALA A 2 -17.04 -56.02 -10.22
N ASP A 3 -17.52 -55.43 -9.11
CA ASP A 3 -18.25 -54.13 -9.14
C ASP A 3 -17.34 -52.89 -9.22
N ARG A 4 -16.02 -53.03 -9.05
CA ARG A 4 -15.08 -51.89 -9.09
C ARG A 4 -14.70 -51.46 -10.52
N ASN A 5 -14.67 -52.39 -11.48
CA ASN A 5 -14.33 -52.09 -12.87
C ASN A 5 -15.47 -51.41 -13.66
N GLY A 6 -16.74 -51.56 -13.26
CA GLY A 6 -17.86 -50.95 -14.01
C GLY A 6 -17.94 -49.43 -13.90
N GLY A 7 -17.54 -48.86 -12.76
CA GLY A 7 -17.63 -47.42 -12.52
C GLY A 7 -16.62 -46.60 -13.32
N TRP A 8 -15.41 -47.12 -13.55
CA TRP A 8 -14.35 -46.39 -14.26
C TRP A 8 -14.67 -46.20 -15.74
N ASP A 9 -15.16 -47.25 -16.41
CA ASP A 9 -15.49 -47.23 -17.84
C ASP A 9 -16.67 -46.32 -18.12
N PHE A 10 -17.58 -46.17 -17.15
CA PHE A 10 -18.68 -45.24 -17.23
C PHE A 10 -18.16 -43.79 -17.21
N HIS A 11 -17.38 -43.41 -16.19
CA HIS A 11 -16.86 -42.05 -16.08
C HIS A 11 -15.91 -41.67 -17.22
N LEU A 12 -15.10 -42.62 -17.70
CA LEU A 12 -14.28 -42.41 -18.89
C LEU A 12 -15.10 -42.25 -20.16
N ARG A 13 -16.17 -43.05 -20.33
CA ARG A 13 -17.06 -42.89 -21.48
C ARG A 13 -17.71 -41.52 -21.48
N THR A 14 -18.20 -41.05 -20.33
CA THR A 14 -18.76 -39.70 -20.14
C THR A 14 -17.75 -38.61 -20.49
N LEU A 15 -16.49 -38.72 -20.03
CA LEU A 15 -15.43 -37.79 -20.42
C LEU A 15 -15.18 -37.82 -21.93
N SER A 16 -15.09 -39.02 -22.52
CA SER A 16 -14.77 -39.19 -23.93
C SER A 16 -15.88 -38.69 -24.86
N SER A 17 -17.15 -38.78 -24.45
CA SER A 17 -18.28 -38.21 -25.21
C SER A 17 -18.26 -36.69 -25.17
N SER A 18 -17.95 -36.11 -24.01
CA SER A 18 -17.89 -34.66 -23.84
C SER A 18 -16.61 -34.04 -24.42
N ALA A 19 -15.54 -34.82 -24.57
CA ALA A 19 -14.29 -34.41 -25.19
C ALA A 19 -14.27 -34.53 -26.74
N ARG A 20 -15.33 -35.03 -27.38
CA ARG A 20 -15.43 -35.14 -28.85
C ARG A 20 -15.96 -33.85 -29.47
N ASP A 21 -15.25 -33.34 -30.48
CA ASP A 21 -15.61 -32.16 -31.28
C ASP A 21 -16.80 -32.40 -32.22
N SER A 22 -17.99 -32.60 -31.65
CA SER A 22 -19.23 -32.62 -32.43
C SER A 22 -20.05 -31.37 -32.14
N ASN A 23 -20.51 -30.68 -33.19
CA ASN A 23 -21.39 -29.51 -33.10
C ASN A 23 -22.73 -29.78 -32.37
N PHE A 24 -23.00 -31.05 -32.00
CA PHE A 24 -24.18 -31.51 -31.27
C PHE A 24 -23.90 -31.90 -29.80
N SER A 25 -22.64 -31.87 -29.37
CA SER A 25 -22.30 -32.13 -27.97
C SER A 25 -22.57 -30.88 -27.13
N GLY A 26 -23.43 -31.01 -26.12
CA GLY A 26 -23.83 -29.93 -25.24
C GLY A 26 -22.65 -29.25 -24.54
N ASP A 27 -22.92 -28.07 -24.00
CA ASP A 27 -21.97 -27.29 -23.21
C ASP A 27 -21.47 -28.13 -21.99
N PRO A 28 -20.13 -28.32 -21.83
CA PRO A 28 -19.56 -29.14 -20.75
C PRO A 28 -19.95 -28.71 -19.33
N ALA A 29 -20.18 -27.41 -19.11
CA ALA A 29 -20.58 -26.90 -17.79
C ALA A 29 -22.05 -27.15 -17.48
N SER A 30 -22.87 -27.43 -18.50
CA SER A 30 -24.31 -27.68 -18.34
C SER A 30 -24.63 -29.11 -17.90
N ASP A 31 -23.64 -30.02 -17.94
CA ASP A 31 -23.78 -31.40 -17.48
C ASP A 31 -23.15 -31.59 -16.08
N PRO A 32 -23.95 -31.60 -15.00
CA PRO A 32 -23.44 -31.80 -13.64
C PRO A 32 -22.81 -33.19 -13.43
N SER A 33 -23.11 -34.17 -14.29
CA SER A 33 -22.50 -35.50 -14.22
C SER A 33 -21.02 -35.48 -14.62
N LEU A 34 -20.60 -34.49 -15.41
CA LEU A 34 -19.23 -34.35 -15.88
C LEU A 34 -18.27 -33.94 -14.75
N LEU A 35 -18.65 -32.95 -13.94
CA LEU A 35 -17.89 -32.55 -12.75
C LEU A 35 -17.73 -33.73 -11.77
N GLN A 36 -18.81 -34.47 -11.53
CA GLN A 36 -18.77 -35.65 -10.66
C GLN A 36 -17.88 -36.75 -11.24
N SER A 37 -17.91 -36.93 -12.56
CA SER A 37 -17.04 -37.91 -13.24
C SER A 37 -15.56 -37.55 -13.13
N VAL A 38 -15.19 -36.27 -13.28
CA VAL A 38 -13.81 -35.80 -13.07
C VAL A 38 -13.37 -36.04 -11.62
N LYS A 39 -14.19 -35.65 -10.64
CA LYS A 39 -13.89 -35.86 -9.21
C LYS A 39 -13.75 -37.35 -8.87
N ARG A 40 -14.61 -38.21 -9.43
CA ARG A 40 -14.56 -39.64 -9.17
C ARG A 40 -13.33 -40.30 -9.79
N LEU A 41 -12.95 -39.89 -11.00
CA LEU A 41 -11.72 -40.37 -11.63
C LEU A 41 -10.47 -39.89 -10.90
N TYR A 42 -10.47 -38.65 -10.38
CA TYR A 42 -9.42 -38.17 -9.49
C TYR A 42 -9.27 -39.07 -8.24
N GLU A 43 -10.37 -39.39 -7.55
CA GLU A 43 -10.31 -40.28 -6.39
C GLU A 43 -9.83 -41.69 -6.71
N LEU A 44 -10.25 -42.25 -7.85
CA LEU A 44 -9.79 -43.57 -8.30
C LEU A 44 -8.29 -43.57 -8.61
N CYS A 45 -7.79 -42.56 -9.33
CA CYS A 45 -6.35 -42.41 -9.61
C CYS A 45 -5.54 -42.28 -8.32
N LYS A 46 -6.07 -41.52 -7.35
CA LYS A 46 -5.44 -41.34 -6.03
C LYS A 46 -5.44 -42.61 -5.18
N ALA A 47 -6.50 -43.42 -5.25
CA ALA A 47 -6.64 -44.64 -4.48
C ALA A 47 -5.81 -45.80 -5.03
N GLU A 48 -5.73 -45.93 -6.35
CA GLU A 48 -5.04 -47.05 -7.02
C GLU A 48 -3.55 -46.75 -7.28
N ASN A 49 -3.17 -45.46 -7.33
CA ASN A 49 -1.79 -44.99 -7.56
C ASN A 49 -1.09 -45.69 -8.75
N SER A 50 -1.85 -46.02 -9.79
CA SER A 50 -1.38 -46.72 -10.98
C SER A 50 -1.03 -45.73 -12.08
N GLU A 51 0.24 -45.70 -12.48
CA GLU A 51 0.75 -44.83 -13.55
C GLU A 51 0.03 -45.08 -14.90
N ASP A 52 -0.31 -46.34 -15.19
CA ASP A 52 -1.02 -46.72 -16.42
C ASP A 52 -2.43 -46.11 -16.50
N LEU A 53 -3.14 -46.04 -15.36
CA LEU A 53 -4.47 -45.45 -15.30
C LEU A 53 -4.40 -43.93 -15.48
N ILE A 54 -3.44 -43.31 -14.82
CA ILE A 54 -3.19 -41.88 -14.93
C ILE A 54 -2.88 -41.52 -16.40
N ALA A 55 -2.00 -42.27 -17.06
CA ALA A 55 -1.65 -42.06 -18.47
C ALA A 55 -2.84 -42.22 -19.43
N ARG A 56 -3.87 -43.01 -19.09
CA ARG A 56 -5.10 -43.18 -19.89
C ARG A 56 -6.12 -42.07 -19.66
N VAL A 57 -6.25 -41.62 -18.42
CA VAL A 57 -7.23 -40.58 -18.03
C VAL A 57 -6.74 -39.19 -18.42
N TYR A 58 -5.43 -38.93 -18.27
CA TYR A 58 -4.83 -37.61 -18.47
C TYR A 58 -5.15 -36.97 -19.84
N PRO A 59 -5.04 -37.67 -20.99
CA PRO A 59 -5.34 -37.08 -22.29
C PRO A 59 -6.81 -36.69 -22.45
N GLN A 60 -7.74 -37.43 -21.82
CA GLN A 60 -9.16 -37.09 -21.86
C GLN A 60 -9.46 -35.85 -21.03
N ILE A 61 -8.86 -35.75 -19.84
CA ILE A 61 -8.97 -34.56 -18.98
C ILE A 61 -8.35 -33.33 -19.67
N SER A 62 -7.20 -33.48 -20.33
CA SER A 62 -6.56 -32.39 -21.08
C SER A 62 -7.41 -31.92 -22.26
N LYS A 63 -7.99 -32.82 -23.05
CA LYS A 63 -8.94 -32.45 -24.11
C LYS A 63 -10.17 -31.75 -23.56
N LEU A 64 -10.71 -32.23 -22.43
CA LEU A 64 -11.84 -31.58 -21.79
C LEU A 64 -11.50 -30.16 -21.34
N PHE A 65 -10.30 -29.94 -20.76
CA PHE A 65 -9.82 -28.61 -20.40
C PHE A 65 -9.81 -27.68 -21.62
N GLN A 66 -9.16 -28.10 -22.72
CA GLN A 66 -9.06 -27.27 -23.94
C GLN A 66 -10.43 -26.92 -24.51
N ARG A 67 -11.35 -27.89 -24.54
CA ARG A 67 -12.72 -27.66 -24.99
C ARG A 67 -13.48 -26.69 -24.09
N ALA A 68 -13.39 -26.87 -22.77
CA ALA A 68 -14.01 -25.97 -21.80
C ALA A 68 -13.48 -24.54 -21.92
N MET A 69 -12.17 -24.37 -22.16
CA MET A 69 -11.57 -23.06 -22.42
C MET A 69 -12.08 -22.44 -23.72
N ALA A 70 -12.25 -23.22 -24.79
CA ALA A 70 -12.75 -22.75 -26.07
C ALA A 70 -14.23 -22.35 -26.04
N SER A 71 -15.07 -23.08 -25.30
CA SER A 71 -16.50 -22.79 -25.19
C SER A 71 -16.81 -21.62 -24.26
N LEU A 72 -15.87 -21.24 -23.40
CA LEU A 72 -16.04 -20.23 -22.37
C LEU A 72 -16.60 -18.91 -22.92
N SER A 73 -16.12 -18.43 -24.07
CA SER A 73 -16.58 -17.16 -24.67
C SER A 73 -18.03 -17.18 -25.19
N GLN A 74 -18.59 -18.36 -25.39
CA GLN A 74 -19.91 -18.55 -26.04
C GLN A 74 -20.99 -18.98 -25.06
N SER A 75 -20.61 -19.40 -23.85
CA SER A 75 -21.48 -20.00 -22.85
C SER A 75 -21.88 -19.04 -21.74
N ASN A 76 -23.14 -19.15 -21.29
CA ASN A 76 -23.66 -18.48 -20.09
C ASN A 76 -23.52 -19.32 -18.81
N THR A 77 -23.02 -20.55 -18.90
CA THR A 77 -22.88 -21.48 -17.77
C THR A 77 -21.49 -21.33 -17.11
N SER A 78 -21.39 -21.53 -15.80
CA SER A 78 -20.14 -21.40 -15.05
C SER A 78 -19.24 -22.63 -15.19
N TYR A 79 -18.00 -22.43 -15.63
CA TYR A 79 -17.00 -23.49 -15.81
C TYR A 79 -16.03 -23.59 -14.64
N GLY A 80 -16.02 -22.61 -13.73
CA GLY A 80 -15.02 -22.47 -12.67
C GLY A 80 -14.80 -23.74 -11.86
N LEU A 81 -15.87 -24.39 -11.39
CA LEU A 81 -15.76 -25.60 -10.57
C LEU A 81 -15.20 -26.80 -11.34
N LEU A 82 -15.55 -26.95 -12.62
CA LEU A 82 -15.04 -28.01 -13.48
C LEU A 82 -13.56 -27.79 -13.77
N LEU A 83 -13.17 -26.58 -14.14
CA LEU A 83 -11.78 -26.23 -14.42
C LEU A 83 -10.90 -26.35 -13.17
N LEU A 84 -11.37 -25.94 -12.00
CA LEU A 84 -10.65 -26.14 -10.73
C LEU A 84 -10.42 -27.63 -10.43
N ALA A 85 -11.42 -28.49 -10.66
CA ALA A 85 -11.27 -29.94 -10.48
C ALA A 85 -10.26 -30.54 -11.48
N ILE A 86 -10.21 -30.04 -12.71
CA ILE A 86 -9.22 -30.45 -13.71
C ILE A 86 -7.81 -29.96 -13.32
N LEU A 87 -7.67 -28.71 -12.86
CA LEU A 87 -6.40 -28.17 -12.39
C LEU A 87 -5.86 -28.92 -11.17
N GLN A 88 -6.75 -29.35 -10.27
CA GLN A 88 -6.39 -30.23 -9.16
C GLN A 88 -5.75 -31.53 -9.67
N PHE A 89 -6.33 -32.13 -10.71
CA PHE A 89 -5.77 -33.32 -11.35
C PHE A 89 -4.40 -33.04 -11.99
N PHE A 90 -4.22 -31.92 -12.68
CA PHE A 90 -2.92 -31.54 -13.26
C PHE A 90 -1.86 -31.29 -12.19
N LEU A 91 -2.21 -30.66 -11.07
CA LEU A 91 -1.26 -30.43 -9.99
C LEU A 91 -0.84 -31.71 -9.28
N ASP A 92 -1.73 -32.67 -9.08
CA ASP A 92 -1.38 -33.90 -8.34
C ASP A 92 -0.70 -34.96 -9.22
N PHE A 93 -1.08 -35.06 -10.49
CA PHE A 93 -0.63 -36.13 -11.39
C PHE A 93 0.22 -35.65 -12.58
N GLY A 94 0.38 -34.33 -12.77
CA GLY A 94 1.14 -33.76 -13.90
C GLY A 94 2.60 -34.22 -13.95
N ASP A 95 3.22 -34.42 -12.79
CA ASP A 95 4.62 -34.87 -12.68
C ASP A 95 4.83 -36.26 -13.31
N ILE A 96 3.82 -37.14 -13.28
CA ILE A 96 3.87 -38.51 -13.84
C ILE A 96 3.86 -38.48 -15.37
N VAL A 97 3.15 -37.51 -15.96
CA VAL A 97 2.98 -37.37 -17.41
C VAL A 97 3.88 -36.26 -17.97
N LEU A 98 4.79 -35.71 -17.16
CA LEU A 98 5.68 -34.60 -17.49
C LEU A 98 4.92 -33.37 -18.05
N HIS A 99 3.71 -33.14 -17.54
CA HIS A 99 2.90 -31.99 -17.95
C HIS A 99 3.20 -30.78 -17.06
N ASP A 100 3.53 -29.66 -17.69
CA ASP A 100 3.65 -28.38 -17.02
C ASP A 100 2.28 -27.71 -16.86
N ALA A 101 1.81 -27.66 -15.61
CA ALA A 101 0.53 -27.05 -15.26
C ALA A 101 0.53 -25.52 -15.31
N ASP A 102 1.68 -24.85 -15.45
CA ASP A 102 1.79 -23.37 -15.41
C ASP A 102 0.88 -22.71 -16.46
N THR A 103 0.92 -23.21 -17.70
CA THR A 103 0.12 -22.66 -18.80
C THR A 103 -1.38 -22.83 -18.54
N SER A 104 -1.79 -23.99 -18.04
CA SER A 104 -3.20 -24.26 -17.69
C SER A 104 -3.69 -23.40 -16.52
N LEU A 105 -2.87 -23.22 -15.48
CA LEU A 105 -3.18 -22.33 -14.36
C LEU A 105 -3.37 -20.89 -14.86
N ARG A 106 -2.40 -20.34 -15.59
CA ARG A 106 -2.48 -18.99 -16.15
C ARG A 106 -3.71 -18.80 -17.04
N THR A 107 -4.01 -19.79 -17.88
CA THR A 107 -5.17 -19.77 -18.76
C THR A 107 -6.48 -19.72 -17.97
N PHE A 108 -6.59 -20.49 -16.88
CA PHE A 108 -7.73 -20.41 -15.97
C PHE A 108 -7.90 -19.03 -15.34
N PHE A 109 -6.82 -18.45 -14.80
CA PHE A 109 -6.87 -17.10 -14.22
C PHE A 109 -7.28 -16.05 -15.25
N LYS A 110 -6.65 -16.08 -16.44
CA LYS A 110 -6.87 -15.09 -17.51
C LYS A 110 -8.25 -15.15 -18.13
N SER A 111 -8.79 -16.34 -18.37
CA SER A 111 -10.00 -16.48 -19.19
C SER A 111 -11.24 -16.89 -18.39
N CYS A 112 -11.10 -17.66 -17.31
CA CYS A 112 -12.22 -18.13 -16.50
C CYS A 112 -12.42 -17.29 -15.26
N LEU A 113 -11.42 -17.22 -14.37
CA LEU A 113 -11.58 -16.51 -13.10
C LEU A 113 -11.82 -15.00 -13.33
N SER A 114 -11.20 -14.40 -14.34
CA SER A 114 -11.46 -13.01 -14.76
C SER A 114 -12.93 -12.71 -15.07
N ARG A 115 -13.71 -13.72 -15.46
CA ARG A 115 -15.13 -13.60 -15.79
C ARG A 115 -16.05 -14.05 -14.65
N GLU A 116 -15.63 -15.08 -13.92
CA GLU A 116 -16.43 -15.75 -12.89
C GLU A 116 -16.05 -15.34 -11.46
N PHE A 117 -15.12 -14.41 -11.23
CA PHE A 117 -14.74 -13.98 -9.87
C PHE A 117 -15.91 -13.47 -9.02
N ALA A 118 -16.99 -13.01 -9.66
CA ALA A 118 -18.18 -12.50 -8.99
C ALA A 118 -19.11 -13.61 -8.47
N ASP A 119 -18.96 -14.86 -8.97
CA ASP A 119 -19.71 -16.01 -8.47
C ASP A 119 -19.11 -16.44 -7.11
N PRO A 120 -19.88 -16.38 -6.00
CA PRO A 120 -19.39 -16.70 -4.67
C PRO A 120 -18.92 -18.15 -4.54
N VAL A 121 -19.53 -19.09 -5.26
CA VAL A 121 -19.18 -20.51 -5.19
C VAL A 121 -17.84 -20.76 -5.87
N VAL A 122 -17.61 -20.12 -7.02
CA VAL A 122 -16.32 -20.19 -7.74
C VAL A 122 -15.23 -19.46 -6.94
N ALA A 123 -15.54 -18.31 -6.35
CA ALA A 123 -14.59 -17.56 -5.54
C ALA A 123 -14.13 -18.35 -4.30
N GLU A 124 -15.07 -18.97 -3.57
CA GLU A 124 -14.77 -19.82 -2.42
C GLU A 124 -13.92 -21.03 -2.84
N ALA A 125 -14.35 -21.77 -3.86
CA ALA A 125 -13.62 -22.93 -4.37
C ALA A 125 -12.21 -22.56 -4.87
N THR A 126 -12.05 -21.37 -5.46
CA THR A 126 -10.74 -20.87 -5.91
C THR A 126 -9.82 -20.61 -4.72
N LEU A 127 -10.30 -19.96 -3.66
CA LEU A 127 -9.47 -19.71 -2.47
C LEU A 127 -9.14 -21.01 -1.72
N ASP A 128 -10.06 -21.96 -1.65
CA ASP A 128 -9.82 -23.27 -1.04
C ASP A 128 -8.76 -24.06 -1.83
N PHE A 129 -8.86 -24.03 -3.16
CA PHE A 129 -7.84 -24.60 -4.05
C PHE A 129 -6.46 -23.95 -3.80
N LEU A 130 -6.39 -22.62 -3.78
CA LEU A 130 -5.14 -21.89 -3.56
C LEU A 130 -4.56 -22.14 -2.17
N ASN A 131 -5.39 -22.28 -1.14
CA ASN A 131 -4.93 -22.61 0.21
C ASN A 131 -4.41 -24.04 0.33
N THR A 132 -5.11 -24.99 -0.29
CA THR A 132 -4.71 -26.40 -0.32
C THR A 132 -3.36 -26.57 -1.03
N TYR A 133 -3.18 -25.90 -2.17
CA TYR A 133 -1.99 -26.02 -3.00
C TYR A 133 -0.93 -24.94 -2.76
N LYS A 134 -1.10 -24.06 -1.76
CA LYS A 134 -0.25 -22.90 -1.49
C LYS A 134 1.25 -23.21 -1.55
N LYS A 135 1.70 -24.26 -0.86
CA LYS A 135 3.12 -24.62 -0.80
C LYS A 135 3.67 -25.03 -2.17
N LYS A 136 2.91 -25.84 -2.92
CA LYS A 136 3.31 -26.30 -4.28
C LYS A 136 3.31 -25.12 -5.25
N LEU A 137 2.30 -24.26 -5.19
CA LEU A 137 2.20 -23.07 -6.04
C LEU A 137 3.35 -22.09 -5.79
N LEU A 138 3.66 -21.78 -4.53
CA LEU A 138 4.75 -20.85 -4.19
C LEU A 138 6.14 -21.38 -4.56
N HIS A 139 6.33 -22.70 -4.53
CA HIS A 139 7.61 -23.32 -4.88
C HIS A 139 7.78 -23.53 -6.39
N THR A 140 6.76 -24.06 -7.06
CA THR A 140 6.83 -24.45 -8.48
C THR A 140 6.46 -23.30 -9.42
N PHE A 141 5.53 -22.43 -9.02
CA PHE A 141 5.01 -21.32 -9.85
C PHE A 141 5.06 -19.97 -9.09
N PRO A 142 6.26 -19.51 -8.65
CA PRO A 142 6.38 -18.36 -7.75
C PRO A 142 5.83 -17.05 -8.32
N SER A 143 5.77 -16.91 -9.66
CA SER A 143 5.23 -15.72 -10.33
C SER A 143 3.72 -15.69 -10.48
N LEU A 144 3.02 -16.83 -10.30
CA LEU A 144 1.59 -16.95 -10.61
C LEU A 144 0.74 -16.01 -9.75
N LEU A 145 0.89 -16.10 -8.43
CA LEU A 145 0.14 -15.29 -7.47
C LEU A 145 0.49 -13.79 -7.56
N PRO A 146 1.77 -13.39 -7.66
CA PRO A 146 2.16 -12.01 -7.93
C PRO A 146 1.66 -11.44 -9.26
N GLU A 147 1.48 -12.24 -10.30
CA GLU A 147 0.95 -11.75 -11.59
C GLU A 147 -0.55 -11.47 -11.51
N PHE A 148 -1.30 -12.37 -10.87
CA PHE A 148 -2.76 -12.28 -10.77
C PHE A 148 -3.27 -11.62 -9.49
N PHE A 149 -2.41 -10.90 -8.74
CA PHE A 149 -2.83 -10.20 -7.52
C PHE A 149 -4.04 -9.29 -7.73
N PRO A 150 -4.19 -8.55 -8.86
CA PRO A 150 -5.33 -7.66 -8.98
C PRO A 150 -6.65 -8.36 -9.19
N LEU A 151 -6.64 -9.48 -9.93
CA LEU A 151 -7.81 -10.34 -10.07
C LEU A 151 -8.21 -10.94 -8.73
N LEU A 152 -7.24 -11.34 -7.92
CA LEU A 152 -7.47 -11.81 -6.56
C LEU A 152 -8.01 -10.70 -5.63
N LEU A 153 -7.60 -9.44 -5.86
CA LEU A 153 -8.20 -8.28 -5.19
C LEU A 153 -9.63 -8.00 -5.67
N LYS A 154 -9.96 -8.18 -6.96
CA LYS A 154 -11.33 -8.10 -7.49
C LYS A 154 -12.22 -9.17 -6.86
N LEU A 155 -11.71 -10.40 -6.74
CA LEU A 155 -12.41 -11.52 -6.09
C LEU A 155 -12.77 -11.21 -4.64
N ILE A 156 -11.82 -10.71 -3.83
CA ILE A 156 -12.08 -10.38 -2.42
C ILE A 156 -12.89 -9.10 -2.26
N ALA A 157 -12.74 -8.12 -3.15
CA ALA A 157 -13.56 -6.91 -3.16
C ALA A 157 -15.05 -7.26 -3.35
N TRP A 158 -15.34 -8.25 -4.21
CA TRP A 158 -16.73 -8.66 -4.49
C TRP A 158 -17.32 -9.62 -3.44
N ASN A 159 -16.51 -10.54 -2.91
CA ASN A 159 -16.96 -11.65 -2.04
C ASN A 159 -16.45 -11.57 -0.58
N GLY A 160 -16.02 -10.39 -0.15
CA GLY A 160 -15.21 -10.19 1.07
C GLY A 160 -15.83 -10.65 2.39
N GLU A 161 -17.15 -10.71 2.51
CA GLU A 161 -17.85 -10.99 3.78
C GLU A 161 -17.52 -12.37 4.35
N LYS A 162 -17.41 -13.39 3.49
CA LYS A 162 -17.15 -14.78 3.90
C LYS A 162 -15.69 -15.19 3.75
N LEU A 163 -14.99 -14.56 2.79
CA LEU A 163 -13.73 -15.07 2.28
C LEU A 163 -12.48 -14.40 2.88
N GLU A 164 -12.64 -13.35 3.70
CA GLU A 164 -11.52 -12.60 4.29
C GLU A 164 -10.47 -13.49 4.98
N LYS A 165 -10.90 -14.43 5.83
CA LYS A 165 -9.97 -15.30 6.58
C LYS A 165 -9.16 -16.20 5.64
N SER A 166 -9.83 -16.80 4.66
CA SER A 166 -9.21 -17.65 3.64
C SER A 166 -8.24 -16.85 2.79
N PHE A 167 -8.60 -15.62 2.41
CA PHE A 167 -7.77 -14.74 1.60
C PHE A 167 -6.50 -14.25 2.32
N ILE A 168 -6.60 -13.83 3.59
CA ILE A 168 -5.44 -13.37 4.39
C ILE A 168 -4.35 -14.45 4.45
N THR A 169 -4.72 -15.73 4.44
CA THR A 169 -3.73 -16.82 4.45
C THR A 169 -2.95 -16.97 3.14
N ILE A 170 -3.54 -16.59 2.00
CA ILE A 170 -2.88 -16.61 0.68
C ILE A 170 -2.14 -15.29 0.41
N PHE A 171 -2.63 -14.19 0.97
CA PHE A 171 -2.15 -12.83 0.72
C PHE A 171 -0.62 -12.65 0.74
N PRO A 172 0.16 -13.25 1.67
CA PRO A 172 1.62 -13.17 1.63
C PRO A 172 2.23 -13.64 0.31
N GLY A 173 1.61 -14.60 -0.37
CA GLY A 173 2.04 -15.12 -1.67
C GLY A 173 1.87 -14.14 -2.83
N LEU A 174 1.11 -13.06 -2.65
CA LEU A 174 0.96 -11.98 -3.63
C LEU A 174 2.15 -11.01 -3.61
N ILE A 175 2.97 -11.04 -2.54
CA ILE A 175 4.06 -10.11 -2.33
C ILE A 175 5.35 -10.71 -2.90
N ALA A 176 5.77 -10.21 -4.05
CA ALA A 176 7.04 -10.53 -4.69
C ALA A 176 7.72 -9.26 -5.21
N THR A 177 8.97 -9.35 -5.64
CA THR A 177 9.77 -8.19 -6.10
C THR A 177 9.07 -7.37 -7.18
N GLY A 178 8.36 -8.03 -8.12
CA GLY A 178 7.63 -7.35 -9.20
C GLY A 178 6.26 -6.79 -8.81
N SER A 179 5.58 -7.39 -7.83
CA SER A 179 4.25 -6.97 -7.38
C SER A 179 4.28 -6.07 -6.16
N PHE A 180 5.41 -5.97 -5.44
CA PHE A 180 5.50 -5.26 -4.16
C PHE A 180 5.05 -3.80 -4.23
N LEU A 181 5.64 -3.01 -5.15
CA LEU A 181 5.32 -1.59 -5.27
C LEU A 181 3.90 -1.36 -5.81
N PRO A 182 3.42 -2.08 -6.84
CA PRO A 182 2.08 -1.84 -7.37
C PRO A 182 0.94 -2.45 -6.53
N LEU A 183 1.25 -3.41 -5.65
CA LEU A 183 0.28 -3.94 -4.71
C LEU A 183 -0.13 -2.88 -3.69
N PHE A 184 0.79 -2.06 -3.18
CA PHE A 184 0.49 -1.02 -2.18
C PHE A 184 -0.70 -0.12 -2.57
N PRO A 185 -0.70 0.60 -3.71
CA PRO A 185 -1.85 1.42 -4.08
C PRO A 185 -3.10 0.57 -4.28
N SER A 186 -3.00 -0.67 -4.73
CA SER A 186 -4.15 -1.59 -4.89
C SER A 186 -4.83 -1.97 -3.58
N LEU A 187 -4.09 -2.08 -2.49
CA LEU A 187 -4.66 -2.30 -1.16
C LEU A 187 -5.37 -1.05 -0.63
N MET A 188 -4.74 0.11 -0.81
CA MET A 188 -5.31 1.40 -0.44
C MET A 188 -6.61 1.70 -1.19
N ASP A 189 -6.66 1.27 -2.45
CA ASP A 189 -7.72 1.57 -3.40
C ASP A 189 -8.80 0.47 -3.43
N LEU A 190 -8.73 -0.53 -2.53
CA LEU A 190 -9.71 -1.61 -2.46
C LEU A 190 -11.17 -1.10 -2.31
N PRO A 191 -11.46 -0.06 -1.49
CA PRO A 191 -12.80 0.52 -1.46
C PRO A 191 -13.21 1.16 -2.80
N VAL A 192 -12.27 1.76 -3.53
CA VAL A 192 -12.55 2.33 -4.87
C VAL A 192 -12.79 1.24 -5.89
N LEU A 193 -12.08 0.13 -5.79
CA LEU A 193 -12.34 -1.04 -6.62
C LEU A 193 -13.77 -1.57 -6.43
N VAL A 194 -14.27 -1.66 -5.19
CA VAL A 194 -15.66 -2.03 -4.91
C VAL A 194 -16.63 -1.07 -5.60
N VAL A 195 -16.41 0.24 -5.46
CA VAL A 195 -17.25 1.27 -6.08
C VAL A 195 -17.27 1.12 -7.60
N ALA A 196 -16.11 0.86 -8.20
CA ALA A 196 -15.98 0.64 -9.64
C ALA A 196 -16.80 -0.58 -10.09
N LEU A 197 -16.67 -1.70 -9.37
CA LEU A 197 -17.38 -2.94 -9.68
C LEU A 197 -18.90 -2.78 -9.52
N GLU A 198 -19.36 -2.10 -8.47
CA GLU A 198 -20.80 -1.83 -8.27
C GLU A 198 -21.37 -0.88 -9.32
N LYS A 199 -20.58 0.04 -9.85
CA LYS A 199 -21.02 0.87 -11.00
C LYS A 199 -21.23 0.01 -12.24
N VAL A 200 -20.34 -0.95 -12.50
CA VAL A 200 -20.50 -1.90 -13.62
C VAL A 200 -21.70 -2.83 -13.39
N GLU A 201 -21.95 -3.29 -12.17
CA GLU A 201 -23.14 -4.10 -11.84
C GLU A 201 -24.43 -3.33 -12.18
N ARG A 202 -24.50 -2.04 -11.85
CA ARG A 202 -25.66 -1.19 -12.15
C ARG A 202 -25.86 -0.97 -13.65
N SER A 203 -24.80 -0.89 -14.44
CA SER A 203 -24.90 -0.68 -15.89
C SER A 203 -25.11 -1.96 -16.69
N SER A 204 -24.56 -3.09 -16.23
CA SER A 204 -24.42 -4.32 -17.03
C SER A 204 -25.10 -5.56 -16.42
N GLY A 205 -25.65 -5.46 -15.21
CA GLY A 205 -26.28 -6.58 -14.49
C GLY A 205 -25.30 -7.49 -13.75
N SER A 206 -25.77 -8.68 -13.35
CA SER A 206 -25.07 -9.62 -12.44
C SER A 206 -23.77 -10.20 -13.02
N LEU A 207 -23.60 -10.23 -14.35
CA LEU A 207 -22.47 -10.89 -15.04
C LEU A 207 -21.24 -9.98 -15.22
N ILE A 208 -20.83 -9.31 -14.14
CA ILE A 208 -19.85 -8.21 -14.12
C ILE A 208 -18.55 -8.56 -14.84
N GLY A 209 -17.94 -9.72 -14.56
CA GLY A 209 -16.68 -10.11 -15.20
C GLY A 209 -16.81 -10.32 -16.71
N SER A 210 -17.95 -10.86 -17.18
CA SER A 210 -18.22 -11.00 -18.62
C SER A 210 -18.48 -9.65 -19.28
N SER A 211 -19.16 -8.73 -18.57
CA SER A 211 -19.43 -7.38 -19.04
C SER A 211 -18.14 -6.58 -19.20
N ILE A 212 -17.24 -6.65 -18.21
CA ILE A 212 -15.91 -6.04 -18.28
C ILE A 212 -15.13 -6.57 -19.48
N ALA A 213 -15.10 -7.89 -19.68
CA ALA A 213 -14.44 -8.50 -20.83
C ALA A 213 -15.03 -8.05 -22.18
N SER A 214 -16.36 -7.89 -22.26
CA SER A 214 -17.02 -7.39 -23.48
C SER A 214 -16.73 -5.91 -23.76
N ILE A 215 -16.72 -5.06 -22.72
CA ILE A 215 -16.44 -3.62 -22.83
C ILE A 215 -15.01 -3.39 -23.34
N GLN A 216 -14.04 -4.17 -22.84
CA GLN A 216 -12.65 -4.07 -23.28
C GLN A 216 -12.48 -4.54 -24.73
N LYS A 217 -13.23 -5.56 -25.16
CA LYS A 217 -13.16 -6.10 -26.52
C LYS A 217 -13.73 -5.13 -27.56
N SER A 218 -14.68 -4.26 -27.20
CA SER A 218 -15.25 -3.29 -28.15
C SER A 218 -14.38 -2.04 -28.35
N THR A 219 -13.58 -1.64 -27.36
CA THR A 219 -12.80 -0.38 -27.44
C THR A 219 -11.62 -0.45 -28.44
N ALA A 220 -10.98 -1.61 -28.57
CA ALA A 220 -9.81 -1.78 -29.45
C ALA A 220 -10.13 -1.77 -30.97
N PRO A 221 -11.16 -2.49 -31.47
CA PRO A 221 -11.48 -2.50 -32.90
C PRO A 221 -12.16 -1.22 -33.39
N GLU A 222 -12.97 -0.54 -32.57
CA GLU A 222 -13.66 0.70 -32.97
C GLU A 222 -12.68 1.87 -33.12
N MET A 223 -11.69 2.00 -32.25
CA MET A 223 -10.68 3.06 -32.35
C MET A 223 -9.76 2.86 -33.56
N LEU A 224 -9.46 1.61 -33.92
CA LEU A 224 -8.75 1.27 -35.15
C LEU A 224 -9.60 1.51 -36.41
N LEU A 225 -10.88 1.15 -36.39
CA LEU A 225 -11.83 1.44 -37.47
C LEU A 225 -12.02 2.95 -37.67
N ALA A 226 -12.14 3.71 -36.59
CA ALA A 226 -12.26 5.16 -36.63
C ALA A 226 -10.99 5.83 -37.16
N LEU A 227 -9.80 5.37 -36.76
CA LEU A 227 -8.52 5.87 -37.29
C LEU A 227 -8.31 5.48 -38.76
N MET A 228 -8.79 4.30 -39.18
CA MET A 228 -8.77 3.89 -40.58
C MET A 228 -9.74 4.71 -41.42
N ASP A 229 -10.94 5.00 -40.92
CA ASP A 229 -11.91 5.87 -41.58
C ASP A 229 -11.43 7.33 -41.64
N GLU A 230 -10.76 7.84 -40.61
CA GLU A 230 -10.15 9.18 -40.61
C GLU A 230 -9.01 9.26 -41.65
N ALA A 231 -8.16 8.24 -41.73
CA ALA A 231 -7.09 8.16 -42.73
C ALA A 231 -7.59 7.96 -44.16
N TYR A 232 -8.76 7.35 -44.34
CA TYR A 232 -9.33 7.04 -45.66
C TYR A 232 -10.29 8.11 -46.17
N THR A 233 -11.02 8.80 -45.29
CA THR A 233 -12.02 9.82 -45.65
C THR A 233 -11.52 11.26 -45.45
N GLY A 234 -10.36 11.46 -44.79
CA GLY A 234 -9.74 12.76 -44.59
C GLY A 234 -10.59 13.76 -43.79
N SER A 235 -11.63 13.30 -43.10
CA SER A 235 -12.54 14.17 -42.37
C SER A 235 -12.04 14.40 -40.95
N THR A 236 -11.34 15.51 -40.75
CA THR A 236 -11.11 16.05 -39.41
C THR A 236 -12.45 16.37 -38.77
N ILE A 237 -12.71 15.87 -37.56
CA ILE A 237 -13.93 16.13 -36.80
C ILE A 237 -14.22 17.64 -36.78
N GLY A 238 -15.18 18.06 -37.59
CA GLY A 238 -15.67 19.43 -37.63
C GLY A 238 -16.50 19.70 -36.39
N ASN A 239 -16.01 20.62 -35.57
CA ASN A 239 -16.77 21.20 -34.47
C ASN A 239 -17.87 22.11 -35.06
N GLY A 240 -19.15 21.70 -35.02
CA GLY A 240 -20.26 22.60 -35.37
C GLY A 240 -21.63 21.97 -35.66
N GLY A 241 -22.57 22.18 -34.73
CA GLY A 241 -23.88 22.78 -35.03
C GLY A 241 -25.03 21.91 -35.55
N ALA A 242 -25.95 21.62 -34.60
CA ALA A 242 -27.41 21.69 -34.70
C ALA A 242 -28.22 20.74 -35.62
N ASP A 243 -29.28 20.23 -34.99
CA ASP A 243 -30.55 19.72 -35.54
C ASP A 243 -30.60 18.28 -36.04
N SER A 244 -30.86 17.37 -35.09
CA SER A 244 -31.74 16.21 -35.30
C SER A 244 -32.33 15.77 -33.97
N GLU A 245 -33.57 16.18 -33.73
CA GLU A 245 -34.43 15.64 -32.68
C GLU A 245 -34.76 14.18 -33.02
N SER A 246 -34.10 13.25 -32.33
CA SER A 246 -34.61 11.90 -32.16
C SER A 246 -34.56 11.56 -30.68
N GLU A 247 -35.72 11.66 -30.04
CA GLU A 247 -35.98 11.05 -28.74
C GLU A 247 -35.78 9.53 -28.82
N ASP A 248 -35.43 8.94 -27.67
CA ASP A 248 -35.24 7.52 -27.43
C ASP A 248 -33.94 6.88 -27.94
N ASN A 249 -32.84 7.27 -27.29
CA ASN A 249 -31.98 6.28 -26.65
C ASN A 249 -31.27 6.94 -25.48
N ASN A 250 -31.56 6.48 -24.26
CA ASN A 250 -30.64 6.66 -23.13
C ASN A 250 -29.31 6.04 -23.58
N THR A 251 -28.41 6.89 -24.09
CA THR A 251 -27.00 6.57 -24.18
C THR A 251 -26.58 6.23 -22.77
N ILE A 252 -26.49 4.91 -22.55
CA ILE A 252 -26.08 4.27 -21.31
C ILE A 252 -24.90 5.09 -20.79
N ASP A 253 -25.02 5.60 -19.56
CA ASP A 253 -23.96 6.30 -18.84
C ASP A 253 -22.81 5.30 -18.66
N VAL A 254 -22.02 5.13 -19.72
CA VAL A 254 -20.88 4.24 -19.82
C VAL A 254 -19.96 4.69 -18.72
N ALA A 255 -19.87 3.87 -17.67
CA ALA A 255 -19.12 4.14 -16.46
C ALA A 255 -17.91 5.03 -16.75
N ASP A 256 -17.91 6.23 -16.15
CA ASP A 256 -16.88 7.27 -16.27
C ASP A 256 -15.51 6.64 -16.57
N PRO A 257 -14.87 6.96 -17.72
CA PRO A 257 -13.74 6.21 -18.30
C PRO A 257 -12.60 5.94 -17.30
N LEU A 258 -12.49 6.77 -16.26
CA LEU A 258 -11.62 6.61 -15.11
C LEU A 258 -11.82 5.30 -14.31
N PHE A 259 -13.06 4.83 -14.15
CA PHE A 259 -13.37 3.56 -13.48
C PHE A 259 -13.16 2.37 -14.38
N LEU A 260 -13.37 2.51 -15.70
CA LEU A 260 -13.06 1.45 -16.66
C LEU A 260 -11.55 1.22 -16.74
N ASP A 261 -10.73 2.27 -16.66
CA ASP A 261 -9.27 2.15 -16.56
C ASP A 261 -8.82 1.38 -15.31
N LEU A 262 -9.54 1.51 -14.19
CA LEU A 262 -9.29 0.72 -12.97
C LEU A 262 -9.65 -0.76 -13.14
N LEU A 263 -10.57 -1.06 -14.06
CA LEU A 263 -11.10 -2.40 -14.29
C LEU A 263 -10.48 -3.11 -15.49
N LYS A 264 -9.67 -2.41 -16.31
CA LYS A 264 -8.91 -2.97 -17.44
C LYS A 264 -8.18 -4.24 -17.04
N ASP A 265 -8.03 -5.18 -17.98
CA ASP A 265 -7.29 -6.41 -17.75
C ASP A 265 -5.83 -6.06 -17.45
N GLU A 266 -5.40 -6.33 -16.22
CA GLU A 266 -4.14 -5.84 -15.65
C GLU A 266 -2.94 -6.68 -16.10
N ASN A 267 -3.19 -7.67 -16.98
CA ASN A 267 -2.16 -8.44 -17.68
C ASN A 267 -1.41 -7.62 -18.75
N ASP A 268 -1.96 -6.48 -19.20
CA ASP A 268 -1.31 -5.54 -20.14
C ASP A 268 -0.53 -4.42 -19.42
N GLY A 269 -0.44 -4.48 -18.09
CA GLY A 269 0.21 -3.49 -17.24
C GLY A 269 -0.78 -2.74 -16.35
N LEU A 270 -0.29 -2.29 -15.18
CA LEU A 270 -1.09 -1.53 -14.24
C LEU A 270 -1.20 -0.08 -14.73
N ALA A 271 -2.41 0.33 -15.12
CA ALA A 271 -2.67 1.71 -15.50
C ALA A 271 -2.37 2.66 -14.32
N GLU A 272 -1.73 3.79 -14.61
CA GLU A 272 -1.47 4.82 -13.60
C GLU A 272 -2.81 5.37 -13.08
N ARG A 273 -3.04 5.24 -11.76
CA ARG A 273 -4.31 5.66 -11.16
C ARG A 273 -4.32 7.16 -10.94
N HIS A 274 -5.08 7.87 -11.76
CA HIS A 274 -5.20 9.33 -11.75
C HIS A 274 -6.08 9.86 -10.62
N TRP A 275 -5.65 9.67 -9.37
CA TRP A 275 -6.29 10.22 -8.16
C TRP A 275 -6.49 11.74 -8.15
N ASN A 276 -5.84 12.46 -9.07
CA ASN A 276 -5.90 13.91 -9.18
C ASN A 276 -7.02 14.39 -10.12
N SER A 277 -7.78 13.49 -10.77
CA SER A 277 -8.84 13.95 -11.65
C SER A 277 -10.00 14.54 -10.82
N PRO A 278 -10.50 15.73 -11.19
CA PRO A 278 -11.69 16.32 -10.56
C PRO A 278 -12.89 15.37 -10.62
N GLY A 279 -12.99 14.56 -11.68
CA GLY A 279 -14.02 13.53 -11.86
C GLY A 279 -13.98 12.43 -10.79
N MET A 280 -12.81 11.87 -10.48
CA MET A 280 -12.68 10.87 -9.41
C MET A 280 -13.01 11.45 -8.04
N THR A 281 -12.58 12.68 -7.76
CA THR A 281 -12.86 13.33 -6.47
C THR A 281 -14.36 13.61 -6.30
N ALA A 282 -15.03 14.08 -7.36
CA ALA A 282 -16.48 14.29 -7.36
C ALA A 282 -17.25 12.97 -7.25
N ALA A 283 -16.82 11.94 -7.99
CA ALA A 283 -17.43 10.62 -7.95
C ALA A 283 -17.32 9.96 -6.57
N LEU A 284 -16.18 10.11 -5.88
CA LEU A 284 -15.98 9.59 -4.53
C LEU A 284 -16.74 10.40 -3.47
N ALA A 285 -16.86 11.72 -3.64
CA ALA A 285 -17.64 12.57 -2.75
C ALA A 285 -19.16 12.34 -2.90
N ALA A 286 -19.62 11.94 -4.09
CA ALA A 286 -21.03 11.62 -4.35
C ALA A 286 -21.49 10.29 -3.74
N ILE A 287 -20.56 9.45 -3.26
CA ILE A 287 -20.87 8.20 -2.53
C ILE A 287 -21.30 8.58 -1.12
N THR A 288 -22.52 9.12 -1.03
CA THR A 288 -23.21 9.36 0.23
C THR A 288 -24.29 8.29 0.42
N ASN A 289 -24.46 7.91 1.70
CA ASN A 289 -25.27 6.80 2.24
C ASN A 289 -26.55 6.41 1.47
N PRO A 290 -26.92 5.10 1.46
CA PRO A 290 -26.37 4.01 2.28
C PRO A 290 -25.18 3.29 1.65
N GLN A 291 -24.11 3.09 2.42
CA GLN A 291 -22.96 2.27 2.03
C GLN A 291 -23.40 0.80 1.86
N SER A 292 -23.00 0.15 0.77
CA SER A 292 -23.20 -1.28 0.57
C SER A 292 -22.42 -2.09 1.62
N GLU A 293 -22.91 -3.29 1.96
CA GLU A 293 -22.19 -4.19 2.88
C GLU A 293 -20.80 -4.56 2.33
N ARG A 294 -20.67 -4.72 1.00
CA ARG A 294 -19.38 -4.92 0.33
C ARG A 294 -18.40 -3.78 0.57
N LEU A 295 -18.85 -2.53 0.48
CA LEU A 295 -18.01 -1.37 0.73
C LEU A 295 -17.57 -1.32 2.20
N LYS A 296 -18.50 -1.55 3.15
CA LYS A 296 -18.16 -1.63 4.58
C LYS A 296 -17.10 -2.69 4.86
N GLN A 297 -17.25 -3.85 4.23
CA GLN A 297 -16.30 -4.95 4.37
C GLN A 297 -14.94 -4.61 3.74
N ALA A 298 -14.89 -3.96 2.58
CA ALA A 298 -13.63 -3.50 1.98
C ALA A 298 -12.91 -2.45 2.84
N LEU A 299 -13.65 -1.53 3.46
CA LEU A 299 -13.10 -0.57 4.42
C LEU A 299 -12.50 -1.27 5.66
N HIS A 300 -13.04 -2.43 6.05
CA HIS A 300 -12.51 -3.24 7.15
C HIS A 300 -11.32 -4.13 6.73
N ILE A 301 -11.36 -4.74 5.55
CA ILE A 301 -10.33 -5.66 5.05
C ILE A 301 -9.04 -4.92 4.70
N ALA A 302 -9.13 -3.76 4.02
CA ALA A 302 -7.96 -3.07 3.49
C ALA A 302 -6.89 -2.72 4.55
N PRO A 303 -7.22 -2.15 5.73
CA PRO A 303 -6.24 -1.89 6.78
C PRO A 303 -5.55 -3.17 7.30
N ARG A 304 -6.29 -4.29 7.35
CA ARG A 304 -5.73 -5.59 7.79
C ARG A 304 -4.76 -6.16 6.76
N LEU A 305 -5.06 -6.02 5.46
CA LEU A 305 -4.13 -6.39 4.40
C LEU A 305 -2.87 -5.51 4.42
N LEU A 306 -3.01 -4.21 4.71
CA LEU A 306 -1.89 -3.31 4.91
C LEU A 306 -1.02 -3.73 6.11
N ASP A 307 -1.61 -4.18 7.22
CA ASP A 307 -0.85 -4.69 8.36
C ASP A 307 0.03 -5.89 7.98
N VAL A 308 -0.52 -6.85 7.23
CA VAL A 308 0.24 -8.02 6.74
C VAL A 308 1.31 -7.59 5.73
N TYR A 309 0.97 -6.69 4.80
CA TYR A 309 1.89 -6.16 3.80
C TYR A 309 3.09 -5.46 4.46
N PHE A 310 2.85 -4.58 5.41
CA PHE A 310 3.90 -3.85 6.13
C PHE A 310 4.73 -4.76 7.03
N ALA A 311 4.12 -5.75 7.68
CA ALA A 311 4.86 -6.73 8.48
C ALA A 311 5.85 -7.54 7.62
N ILE A 312 5.42 -7.98 6.43
CA ILE A 312 6.29 -8.70 5.49
C ILE A 312 7.36 -7.77 4.92
N ALA A 313 6.99 -6.54 4.54
CA ALA A 313 7.93 -5.54 4.04
C ALA A 313 9.08 -5.28 5.02
N LEU A 314 8.78 -5.10 6.32
CA LEU A 314 9.79 -4.87 7.34
C LEU A 314 10.66 -6.10 7.66
N ARG A 315 10.20 -7.32 7.34
CA ARG A 315 10.92 -8.56 7.66
C ARG A 315 11.75 -9.12 6.50
N GLU A 316 11.20 -9.09 5.29
CA GLU A 316 11.71 -9.91 4.17
C GLU A 316 12.14 -9.08 2.96
N VAL A 317 11.61 -7.86 2.81
CA VAL A 317 11.85 -7.05 1.61
C VAL A 317 13.16 -6.28 1.73
N ASN A 318 13.85 -6.12 0.60
CA ASN A 318 15.11 -5.40 0.49
C ASN A 318 14.94 -3.88 0.64
N ASP A 319 16.00 -3.24 1.13
CA ASP A 319 16.00 -1.82 1.45
C ASP A 319 15.71 -0.92 0.23
N SER A 320 16.11 -1.32 -0.98
CA SER A 320 15.85 -0.52 -2.19
C SER A 320 14.36 -0.43 -2.52
N LEU A 321 13.60 -1.53 -2.38
CA LEU A 321 12.15 -1.53 -2.59
C LEU A 321 11.43 -0.76 -1.47
N ILE A 322 11.87 -0.90 -0.22
CA ILE A 322 11.32 -0.12 0.90
C ILE A 322 11.57 1.38 0.66
N CYS A 323 12.78 1.75 0.24
CA CYS A 323 13.13 3.13 -0.08
C CYS A 323 12.28 3.69 -1.24
N ALA A 324 11.97 2.88 -2.25
CA ALA A 324 11.08 3.26 -3.35
C ALA A 324 9.61 3.38 -2.91
N LEU A 325 9.18 2.59 -1.92
CA LEU A 325 7.82 2.63 -1.39
C LEU A 325 7.56 3.91 -0.58
N VAL A 326 8.52 4.40 0.21
CA VAL A 326 8.32 5.55 1.11
C VAL A 326 7.75 6.80 0.40
N PRO A 327 8.28 7.26 -0.75
CA PRO A 327 7.68 8.37 -1.50
C PRO A 327 6.23 8.13 -1.94
N LEU A 328 5.88 6.88 -2.27
CA LEU A 328 4.49 6.51 -2.60
C LEU A 328 3.58 6.68 -1.38
N LEU A 329 4.03 6.25 -0.19
CA LEU A 329 3.30 6.45 1.06
C LEU A 329 3.07 7.94 1.35
N MET A 330 4.13 8.74 1.22
CA MET A 330 4.08 10.20 1.41
C MET A 330 3.06 10.85 0.47
N SER A 331 3.04 10.45 -0.81
CA SER A 331 2.10 11.01 -1.79
C SER A 331 0.65 10.57 -1.55
N ARG A 332 0.42 9.41 -0.94
CA ARG A 332 -0.92 8.85 -0.76
C ARG A 332 -1.58 9.27 0.55
N ILE A 333 -0.86 9.82 1.51
CA ILE A 333 -1.41 10.13 2.85
C ILE A 333 -2.62 11.07 2.84
N SER A 334 -2.69 11.98 1.86
CA SER A 334 -3.81 12.91 1.68
C SER A 334 -4.80 12.48 0.59
N LYS A 335 -4.58 11.33 -0.06
CA LYS A 335 -5.36 10.79 -1.19
C LYS A 335 -5.89 9.40 -0.82
N ILE A 336 -6.73 9.37 0.20
CA ILE A 336 -7.34 8.16 0.76
C ILE A 336 -8.84 8.26 0.56
N PHE A 337 -9.51 7.10 0.45
CA PHE A 337 -10.96 7.05 0.35
C PHE A 337 -11.64 7.88 1.46
N PRO A 338 -12.69 8.67 1.15
CA PRO A 338 -13.26 9.66 2.06
C PRO A 338 -14.18 9.03 3.13
N ASP A 339 -13.66 8.12 3.94
CA ASP A 339 -14.29 7.63 5.17
C ASP A 339 -13.42 8.00 6.39
N LYS A 340 -14.03 8.55 7.44
CA LYS A 340 -13.28 9.12 8.58
C LYS A 340 -12.50 8.06 9.36
N THR A 341 -13.13 6.91 9.62
CA THR A 341 -12.54 5.83 10.41
C THR A 341 -11.43 5.15 9.61
N PHE A 342 -11.73 4.81 8.36
CA PHE A 342 -10.78 4.21 7.44
C PHE A 342 -9.56 5.10 7.20
N SER A 343 -9.79 6.39 6.89
CA SER A 343 -8.71 7.35 6.64
C SER A 343 -7.76 7.46 7.84
N TYR A 344 -8.31 7.55 9.07
CA TYR A 344 -7.51 7.56 10.29
C TYR A 344 -6.68 6.27 10.46
N GLU A 345 -7.32 5.11 10.35
CA GLU A 345 -6.66 3.80 10.53
C GLU A 345 -5.56 3.57 9.50
N VAL A 346 -5.78 3.98 8.26
CA VAL A 346 -4.80 3.87 7.18
C VAL A 346 -3.66 4.86 7.38
N GLN A 347 -3.94 6.15 7.62
CA GLN A 347 -2.91 7.16 7.88
C GLN A 347 -1.98 6.75 9.02
N LYS A 348 -2.55 6.24 10.11
CA LYS A 348 -1.79 5.72 11.26
C LYS A 348 -0.81 4.62 10.85
N ARG A 349 -1.24 3.66 10.01
CA ARG A 349 -0.39 2.57 9.51
C ARG A 349 0.70 3.08 8.56
N LEU A 350 0.36 3.98 7.64
CA LEU A 350 1.34 4.59 6.73
C LEU A 350 2.45 5.29 7.51
N LEU A 351 2.08 6.14 8.48
CA LEU A 351 3.02 6.87 9.33
C LEU A 351 3.86 5.90 10.18
N GLY A 352 3.23 4.90 10.80
CA GLY A 352 3.92 3.89 11.60
C GLY A 352 4.94 3.08 10.80
N PHE A 353 4.58 2.67 9.58
CA PHE A 353 5.51 1.97 8.69
C PHE A 353 6.66 2.86 8.23
N MET A 354 6.40 4.12 7.84
CA MET A 354 7.47 5.05 7.46
C MET A 354 8.47 5.27 8.59
N LEU A 355 7.98 5.45 9.83
CA LEU A 355 8.84 5.57 11.00
C LEU A 355 9.70 4.31 11.21
N ALA A 356 9.09 3.12 11.13
CA ALA A 356 9.81 1.85 11.23
C ALA A 356 10.84 1.67 10.10
N ALA A 357 10.54 2.13 8.88
CA ALA A 357 11.44 2.08 7.75
C ALA A 357 12.67 2.99 7.95
N PHE A 358 12.49 4.22 8.44
CA PHE A 358 13.60 5.11 8.78
C PHE A 358 14.44 4.58 9.94
N GLN A 359 13.81 3.96 10.95
CA GLN A 359 14.52 3.31 12.05
C GLN A 359 15.35 2.12 11.59
N ARG A 360 14.81 1.29 10.69
CA ARG A 360 15.52 0.14 10.11
C ARG A 360 16.73 0.60 9.28
N SER A 361 16.56 1.63 8.46
CA SER A 361 17.60 2.10 7.54
C SER A 361 17.70 3.65 7.56
N PRO A 362 18.49 4.23 8.49
CA PRO A 362 18.64 5.68 8.65
C PRO A 362 19.07 6.41 7.37
N ASN A 363 19.86 5.77 6.53
CA ASN A 363 20.35 6.30 5.26
C ASN A 363 19.21 6.70 4.29
N PHE A 364 18.00 6.16 4.46
CA PHE A 364 16.83 6.56 3.65
C PHE A 364 16.54 8.05 3.75
N VAL A 365 16.81 8.70 4.88
CA VAL A 365 16.60 10.14 5.04
C VAL A 365 17.46 10.93 4.05
N ALA A 366 18.71 10.52 3.84
CA ALA A 366 19.60 11.16 2.87
C ALA A 366 19.18 10.87 1.42
N VAL A 367 18.85 9.61 1.12
CA VAL A 367 18.43 9.18 -0.22
C VAL A 367 17.13 9.88 -0.64
N LEU A 368 16.18 10.00 0.28
CA LEU A 368 14.85 10.58 0.05
C LEU A 368 14.79 12.08 0.36
N LYS A 369 15.93 12.78 0.44
CA LYS A 369 15.99 14.20 0.80
C LYS A 369 15.03 15.07 -0.01
N LYS A 370 14.96 14.86 -1.33
CA LYS A 370 14.10 15.66 -2.22
C LYS A 370 12.61 15.41 -1.95
N PRO A 371 12.10 14.15 -2.00
CA PRO A 371 10.73 13.85 -1.57
C PRO A 371 10.36 14.38 -0.18
N ILE A 372 11.30 14.33 0.77
CA ILE A 372 11.09 14.85 2.12
C ILE A 372 10.92 16.38 2.10
N VAL A 373 11.82 17.11 1.45
CA VAL A 373 11.76 18.58 1.33
C VAL A 373 10.48 19.03 0.65
N ASP A 374 10.08 18.37 -0.45
CA ASP A 374 8.85 18.68 -1.18
C ASP A 374 7.62 18.55 -0.25
N ARG A 375 7.58 17.50 0.58
CA ARG A 375 6.47 17.27 1.53
C ARG A 375 6.48 18.22 2.72
N LEU A 376 7.65 18.70 3.16
CA LEU A 376 7.73 19.74 4.19
C LEU A 376 7.17 21.08 3.69
N GLY A 377 7.36 21.41 2.41
CA GLY A 377 6.77 22.61 1.80
C GLY A 377 5.24 22.60 1.79
N GLU A 378 4.62 21.42 1.71
CA GLU A 378 3.17 21.23 1.68
C GLU A 378 2.52 21.06 3.07
N ALA A 379 3.29 21.25 4.16
CA ALA A 379 2.88 20.88 5.52
C ALA A 379 1.59 21.56 6.01
N TYR A 380 1.24 22.73 5.46
CA TYR A 380 0.09 23.53 5.89
C TYR A 380 -1.18 23.31 5.07
N ASP A 381 -1.15 22.50 4.01
CA ASP A 381 -2.29 22.29 3.13
C ASP A 381 -3.42 21.48 3.80
N SER A 382 -3.06 20.49 4.62
CA SER A 382 -4.02 19.58 5.25
C SER A 382 -3.48 19.03 6.58
N PRO A 383 -4.35 18.64 7.54
CA PRO A 383 -3.90 18.07 8.82
C PRO A 383 -3.08 16.79 8.65
N ALA A 384 -3.41 15.96 7.65
CA ALA A 384 -2.66 14.74 7.34
C ALA A 384 -1.22 15.05 6.87
N LYS A 385 -1.06 16.08 6.03
CA LYS A 385 0.25 16.56 5.59
C LYS A 385 1.04 17.21 6.74
N THR A 386 0.37 17.90 7.66
CA THR A 386 1.02 18.41 8.88
C THR A 386 1.55 17.27 9.75
N GLU A 387 0.78 16.19 9.94
CA GLU A 387 1.24 15.03 10.71
C GLU A 387 2.41 14.32 10.03
N LEU A 388 2.37 14.18 8.69
CA LEU A 388 3.51 13.69 7.93
C LEU A 388 4.75 14.57 8.16
N ALA A 389 4.62 15.89 8.03
CA ALA A 389 5.74 16.82 8.21
C ALA A 389 6.36 16.73 9.60
N LEU A 390 5.57 16.47 10.65
CA LEU A 390 6.09 16.23 12.01
C LEU A 390 6.96 14.97 12.07
N GLN A 391 6.49 13.87 11.50
CA GLN A 391 7.25 12.61 11.44
C GLN A 391 8.53 12.76 10.63
N LEU A 392 8.47 13.49 9.51
CA LEU A 392 9.66 13.77 8.69
C LEU A 392 10.67 14.66 9.44
N CYS A 393 10.21 15.71 10.13
CA CYS A 393 11.09 16.52 10.99
C CYS A 393 11.75 15.67 12.08
N TRP A 394 10.97 14.79 12.72
CA TRP A 394 11.51 13.85 13.71
C TRP A 394 12.58 12.94 13.10
N ALA A 395 12.30 12.32 11.94
CA ALA A 395 13.22 11.42 11.26
C ALA A 395 14.53 12.13 10.83
N ILE A 396 14.44 13.36 10.30
CA ILE A 396 15.61 14.17 9.95
C ILE A 396 16.50 14.39 11.17
N GLY A 397 15.90 14.79 12.29
CA GLY A 397 16.64 15.06 13.53
C GLY A 397 17.23 13.81 14.15
N GLU A 398 16.43 12.75 14.29
CA GLU A 398 16.82 11.49 14.95
C GLU A 398 17.96 10.79 14.22
N HIS A 399 17.90 10.76 12.89
CA HIS A 399 18.87 10.06 12.06
C HIS A 399 19.97 10.98 11.52
N GLY A 400 20.10 12.19 12.04
CA GLY A 400 21.14 13.13 11.63
C GLY A 400 21.16 13.40 10.12
N GLY A 401 20.00 13.47 9.47
CA GLY A 401 19.91 13.68 8.01
C GLY A 401 20.40 12.50 7.15
N GLY A 402 20.49 11.30 7.74
CA GLY A 402 20.90 10.06 7.08
C GLY A 402 22.24 9.50 7.54
N GLY A 403 22.88 10.07 8.57
CA GLY A 403 24.13 9.57 9.16
C GLY A 403 25.36 10.43 8.86
N GLY A 404 26.50 10.06 9.46
CA GLY A 404 27.74 10.87 9.45
C GLY A 404 28.39 11.06 8.07
N SER A 405 28.18 10.10 7.17
CA SER A 405 28.65 10.15 5.79
C SER A 405 27.86 11.10 4.90
N HIS A 406 26.64 11.50 5.28
CA HIS A 406 25.70 12.22 4.42
C HIS A 406 25.63 13.73 4.71
N LYS A 407 26.79 14.38 4.82
CA LYS A 407 26.90 15.82 5.18
C LYS A 407 26.14 16.75 4.22
N ASP A 408 26.22 16.50 2.91
CA ASP A 408 25.57 17.36 1.92
C ASP A 408 24.04 17.25 1.99
N ALA A 409 23.52 16.03 2.17
CA ALA A 409 22.09 15.82 2.38
C ALA A 409 21.61 16.49 3.68
N ALA A 410 22.38 16.36 4.77
CA ALA A 410 22.08 17.03 6.03
C ALA A 410 22.05 18.56 5.88
N ARG A 411 22.97 19.15 5.11
CA ARG A 411 22.99 20.60 4.84
C ARG A 411 21.75 21.08 4.08
N GLU A 412 21.35 20.37 3.03
CA GLU A 412 20.14 20.69 2.26
C GLU A 412 18.85 20.52 3.10
N LEU A 413 18.77 19.46 3.91
CA LEU A 413 17.65 19.26 4.84
C LEU A 413 17.60 20.37 5.89
N PHE A 414 18.76 20.78 6.42
CA PHE A 414 18.85 21.93 7.33
C PHE A 414 18.33 23.21 6.66
N GLU A 415 18.71 23.46 5.41
CA GLU A 415 18.26 24.62 4.63
C GLU A 415 16.75 24.67 4.48
N SER A 416 16.12 23.52 4.16
CA SER A 416 14.67 23.41 4.08
C SER A 416 13.99 23.67 5.43
N LEU A 417 14.50 23.09 6.52
CA LEU A 417 13.99 23.32 7.87
C LEU A 417 14.13 24.78 8.31
N GLU A 418 15.26 25.42 7.97
CA GLU A 418 15.50 26.83 8.26
C GLU A 418 14.56 27.74 7.44
N LEU A 419 14.32 27.42 6.18
CA LEU A 419 13.38 28.15 5.34
C LEU A 419 11.98 28.10 5.93
N LEU A 420 11.50 26.89 6.27
CA LEU A 420 10.22 26.68 6.94
C LEU A 420 10.13 27.49 8.24
N LEU A 421 11.20 27.52 9.04
CA LEU A 421 11.26 28.33 10.26
C LEU A 421 11.09 29.83 9.98
N TYR A 422 11.79 30.37 8.98
CA TYR A 422 11.75 31.81 8.67
C TYR A 422 10.48 32.27 7.97
N GLU A 423 9.89 31.45 7.11
CA GLU A 423 8.58 31.74 6.49
C GLU A 423 7.51 31.95 7.57
N ASN A 424 7.52 31.10 8.59
CA ASN A 424 6.58 31.18 9.70
C ASN A 424 6.82 32.39 10.62
N LEU A 425 8.09 32.70 10.91
CA LEU A 425 8.45 33.90 11.68
C LEU A 425 8.08 35.20 10.95
N SER A 426 8.16 35.21 9.62
CA SER A 426 7.80 36.36 8.78
C SER A 426 6.28 36.52 8.67
N SER A 427 5.56 35.42 8.48
CA SER A 427 4.08 35.39 8.43
C SER A 427 3.47 35.89 9.74
N SER A 428 4.08 35.55 10.87
CA SER A 428 3.70 36.03 12.20
C SER A 428 3.87 37.56 12.36
N ARG A 429 4.82 38.18 11.66
CA ARG A 429 5.00 39.64 11.64
C ARG A 429 3.98 40.37 10.77
N LEU A 430 3.56 39.75 9.66
CA LEU A 430 2.57 40.31 8.72
C LEU A 430 1.11 40.13 9.20
N GLY A 431 0.82 39.06 9.96
CA GLY A 431 -0.52 38.79 10.51
C GLY A 431 -0.97 39.74 11.63
N LEU A 432 -0.05 40.52 12.21
CA LEU A 432 -0.31 41.44 13.33
C LEU A 432 -1.18 42.65 12.98
N ARG A 433 -1.54 42.88 11.71
CA ARG A 433 -2.42 43.99 11.32
C ARG A 433 -3.90 43.60 11.16
N GLN A 434 -4.25 42.31 11.24
CA GLN A 434 -5.62 41.84 10.95
C GLN A 434 -6.21 40.88 12.00
N ASP A 435 -5.73 40.91 13.25
CA ASP A 435 -6.15 39.98 14.32
C ASP A 435 -7.11 40.61 15.36
N LEU A 436 -7.74 41.76 15.06
CA LEU A 436 -8.69 42.43 15.99
C LEU A 436 -10.19 42.10 15.74
N ALA A 437 -10.53 41.16 14.86
CA ALA A 437 -11.94 40.82 14.61
C ALA A 437 -12.17 39.32 14.48
N VAL A 438 -12.89 38.78 15.48
CA VAL A 438 -13.66 37.51 15.46
C VAL A 438 -12.82 36.23 15.35
N GLY A 439 -12.39 35.70 16.50
CA GLY A 439 -11.75 34.39 16.61
C GLY A 439 -12.75 33.25 16.39
N SER A 440 -12.59 32.52 15.29
CA SER A 440 -13.23 31.23 15.05
C SER A 440 -12.41 30.11 15.74
N ASN A 441 -13.09 29.06 16.24
CA ASN A 441 -12.44 27.85 16.79
C ASN A 441 -11.48 27.16 15.79
N GLY A 442 -11.61 27.44 14.49
CA GLY A 442 -10.69 26.94 13.46
C GLY A 442 -9.30 27.59 13.50
N ASP A 443 -9.22 28.88 13.84
CA ASP A 443 -7.95 29.62 13.82
C ASP A 443 -7.05 29.26 15.00
N THR A 444 -7.64 28.96 16.16
CA THR A 444 -6.90 28.53 17.36
C THR A 444 -6.28 27.14 17.15
N SER A 445 -7.02 26.22 16.53
CA SER A 445 -6.53 24.88 16.17
C SER A 445 -5.36 24.95 15.18
N ARG A 446 -5.48 25.80 14.13
CA ARG A 446 -4.44 25.99 13.12
C ARG A 446 -3.18 26.66 13.69
N LYS A 447 -3.34 27.69 14.52
CA LYS A 447 -2.21 28.33 15.24
C LYS A 447 -1.50 27.31 16.15
N SER A 448 -2.25 26.42 16.81
CA SER A 448 -1.67 25.38 17.66
C SER A 448 -0.92 24.30 16.88
N SER A 449 -1.45 23.83 15.74
CA SER A 449 -0.78 22.85 14.90
C SER A 449 0.51 23.42 14.27
N GLN A 450 0.48 24.68 13.86
CA GLN A 450 1.66 25.41 13.38
C GLN A 450 2.75 25.51 14.46
N ALA A 451 2.39 25.90 15.70
CA ALA A 451 3.33 25.93 16.81
C ALA A 451 3.92 24.54 17.12
N ARG A 452 3.12 23.47 17.02
CA ARG A 452 3.58 22.09 17.16
C ARG A 452 4.60 21.73 16.09
N LEU A 453 4.36 22.09 14.83
CA LEU A 453 5.31 21.88 13.73
C LEU A 453 6.63 22.62 13.95
N LEU A 454 6.58 23.91 14.30
CA LEU A 454 7.78 24.69 14.58
C LEU A 454 8.60 24.12 15.74
N CYS A 455 7.92 23.59 16.77
CA CYS A 455 8.57 22.89 17.86
C CYS A 455 9.35 21.65 17.38
N PHE A 456 8.85 20.90 16.40
CA PHE A 456 9.57 19.78 15.78
C PHE A 456 10.71 20.26 14.89
N VAL A 457 10.50 21.30 14.07
CA VAL A 457 11.54 21.90 13.23
C VAL A 457 12.73 22.38 14.06
N ILE A 458 12.48 23.10 15.15
CA ILE A 458 13.51 23.57 16.09
C ILE A 458 14.30 22.39 16.69
N THR A 459 13.59 21.31 17.05
CA THR A 459 14.21 20.09 17.58
C THR A 459 15.07 19.40 16.54
N ALA A 460 14.58 19.30 15.30
CA ALA A 460 15.30 18.71 14.18
C ALA A 460 16.57 19.50 13.86
N ILE A 461 16.48 20.83 13.76
CA ILE A 461 17.63 21.75 13.61
C ILE A 461 18.66 21.52 14.72
N ALA A 462 18.21 21.39 15.97
CA ALA A 462 19.10 21.20 17.10
C ALA A 462 19.81 19.85 17.10
N LYS A 463 19.08 18.76 16.84
CA LYS A 463 19.66 17.42 16.72
C LYS A 463 20.62 17.33 15.53
N LEU A 464 20.22 17.86 14.38
CA LEU A 464 21.03 17.85 13.16
C LEU A 464 22.34 18.63 13.33
N ALA A 465 22.32 19.76 14.03
CA ALA A 465 23.52 20.53 14.36
C ALA A 465 24.40 19.91 15.44
N THR A 466 23.80 19.11 16.34
CA THR A 466 24.54 18.32 17.33
C THR A 466 25.28 17.17 16.65
N TYR A 467 24.64 16.54 15.66
CA TYR A 467 25.20 15.46 14.86
C TYR A 467 26.26 15.96 13.87
N HIS A 468 25.94 17.01 13.08
CA HIS A 468 26.82 17.65 12.11
C HIS A 468 27.30 19.00 12.62
N ARG A 469 28.47 19.01 13.29
CA ARG A 469 29.03 20.20 13.96
C ARG A 469 29.21 21.43 13.07
N GLU A 470 29.37 21.25 11.76
CA GLU A 470 29.46 22.35 10.79
C GLU A 470 28.19 23.22 10.72
N LEU A 471 27.04 22.66 11.08
CA LEU A 471 25.75 23.37 11.08
C LEU A 471 25.50 24.15 12.39
N LEU A 472 26.32 23.95 13.43
CA LEU A 472 26.12 24.52 14.75
C LEU A 472 26.07 26.06 14.77
N PRO A 473 26.98 26.81 14.11
CA PRO A 473 26.90 28.27 14.09
C PRO A 473 25.61 28.77 13.47
N ARG A 474 25.17 28.11 12.38
CA ARG A 474 23.94 28.43 11.66
C ARG A 474 22.72 28.17 12.54
N ALA A 475 22.65 27.00 13.17
CA ALA A 475 21.59 26.64 14.12
C ALA A 475 21.43 27.65 15.26
N ARG A 476 22.55 28.09 15.87
CA ARG A 476 22.53 29.12 16.93
C ARG A 476 21.95 30.44 16.43
N VAL A 477 22.22 30.83 15.17
CA VAL A 477 21.64 32.04 14.57
C VAL A 477 20.15 31.86 14.32
N SER A 478 19.72 30.73 13.74
CA SER A 478 18.30 30.46 13.44
C SER A 478 17.46 30.42 14.72
N LEU A 479 17.90 29.67 15.73
CA LEU A 479 17.22 29.59 17.03
C LEU A 479 17.28 30.93 17.78
N GLY A 480 18.40 31.65 17.70
CA GLY A 480 18.56 32.99 18.28
C GLY A 480 17.55 33.99 17.73
N LYS A 481 17.22 33.91 16.43
CA LYS A 481 16.18 34.73 15.82
C LYS A 481 14.79 34.38 16.35
N VAL A 482 14.48 33.10 16.55
CA VAL A 482 13.20 32.65 17.16
C VAL A 482 13.10 33.17 18.60
N ALA A 483 14.13 32.96 19.42
CA ALA A 483 14.11 33.37 20.83
C ALA A 483 14.01 34.91 21.01
N ARG A 484 14.52 35.69 20.06
CA ARG A 484 14.37 37.15 20.02
C ARG A 484 13.04 37.61 19.42
N SER A 485 12.33 36.74 18.71
CA SER A 485 11.02 37.06 18.15
C SER A 485 9.96 37.06 19.25
N ARG A 486 9.40 38.24 19.57
CA ARG A 486 8.34 38.40 20.60
C ARG A 486 6.95 37.90 20.16
N ILE A 487 6.87 37.27 18.99
CA ILE A 487 5.60 36.93 18.30
C ILE A 487 5.43 35.40 18.17
N SER A 488 6.40 34.63 18.68
CA SER A 488 6.32 33.17 18.69
C SER A 488 5.43 32.67 19.82
N ASP A 489 4.68 31.59 19.58
CA ASP A 489 3.95 30.83 20.62
C ASP A 489 4.93 30.50 21.77
N GLY A 490 4.49 30.63 23.02
CA GLY A 490 5.35 30.44 24.20
C GLY A 490 6.05 29.07 24.24
N ARG A 491 5.46 28.03 23.64
CA ARG A 491 6.07 26.69 23.51
C ARG A 491 7.26 26.71 22.55
N VAL A 492 7.11 27.39 21.41
CA VAL A 492 8.14 27.53 20.38
C VAL A 492 9.30 28.37 20.92
N TRP A 493 8.98 29.49 21.58
CA TRP A 493 9.97 30.35 22.21
C TRP A 493 10.79 29.62 23.28
N ARG A 494 10.12 28.93 24.21
CA ARG A 494 10.78 28.19 25.30
C ARG A 494 11.72 27.14 24.74
N ARG A 495 11.25 26.33 23.79
CA ARG A 495 12.07 25.29 23.15
C ARG A 495 13.30 25.85 22.43
N ALA A 496 13.16 26.96 21.72
CA ALA A 496 14.31 27.62 21.08
C ALA A 496 15.32 28.12 22.12
N ARG A 497 14.85 28.70 23.23
CA ARG A 497 15.71 29.18 24.32
C ARG A 497 16.45 28.04 25.02
N ASP A 498 15.75 26.94 25.30
CA ASP A 498 16.33 25.76 25.95
C ASP A 498 17.44 25.15 25.10
N TYR A 499 17.21 24.96 23.79
CA TYR A 499 18.25 24.44 22.90
C TYR A 499 19.40 25.41 22.64
N LEU A 500 19.17 26.73 22.64
CA LEU A 500 20.27 27.70 22.59
C LEU A 500 21.19 27.60 23.80
N GLY A 501 20.61 27.41 24.99
CA GLY A 501 21.34 27.14 26.22
C GLY A 501 22.08 25.81 26.15
N LEU A 502 21.40 24.73 25.74
CA LEU A 502 22.03 23.43 25.61
C LEU A 502 23.21 23.43 24.62
N MET A 503 23.09 24.16 23.51
CA MET A 503 24.15 24.31 22.51
C MET A 503 25.36 25.13 22.98
N SER A 504 25.34 25.77 24.16
CA SER A 504 26.58 26.34 24.73
C SER A 504 27.48 25.29 25.34
N GLU A 505 26.95 24.09 25.62
CA GLU A 505 27.66 22.98 26.24
C GLU A 505 27.61 21.74 25.35
N PRO A 506 28.55 21.57 24.41
CA PRO A 506 28.50 20.51 23.41
C PRO A 506 28.44 19.08 23.97
N ALA A 507 29.03 18.85 25.15
CA ALA A 507 29.04 17.53 25.81
C ALA A 507 27.64 17.15 26.36
N ILE A 508 26.94 18.10 26.99
CA ILE A 508 25.57 17.86 27.46
C ILE A 508 24.63 17.78 26.25
N CYS A 509 24.84 18.66 25.26
CA CYS A 509 24.07 18.66 24.03
C CYS A 509 24.10 17.31 23.31
N ILE A 510 25.27 16.68 23.16
CA ILE A 510 25.37 15.36 22.54
C ILE A 510 24.79 14.25 23.41
N SER A 511 24.87 14.34 24.74
CA SER A 511 24.25 13.34 25.62
C SER A 511 22.71 13.41 25.62
N VAL A 512 22.12 14.58 25.34
CA VAL A 512 20.66 14.79 25.35
C VAL A 512 20.05 14.67 23.95
N LEU A 513 20.73 15.17 22.93
CA LEU A 513 20.25 15.27 21.55
C LEU A 513 20.99 14.34 20.58
N GLY A 514 22.04 13.66 21.03
CA GLY A 514 22.79 12.72 20.20
C GLY A 514 21.98 11.47 19.83
N PRO A 515 22.47 10.71 18.84
CA PRO A 515 21.78 9.52 18.35
C PRO A 515 21.71 8.44 19.44
N LEU A 516 20.56 7.78 19.53
CA LEU A 516 20.33 6.69 20.50
C LEU A 516 21.15 5.41 20.19
N GLN A 517 21.64 5.25 18.96
CA GLN A 517 22.51 4.15 18.56
C GLN A 517 23.73 4.71 17.78
N PRO A 518 24.96 4.52 18.27
CA PRO A 518 26.15 4.89 17.51
C PRO A 518 26.30 3.92 16.33
N SER A 519 26.13 4.43 15.11
CA SER A 519 26.25 3.65 13.87
C SER A 519 27.70 3.33 13.49
N ASP A 520 28.69 3.95 14.13
CA ASP A 520 30.11 3.74 13.87
C ASP A 520 30.83 3.28 15.14
N GLU A 521 31.52 2.13 15.07
CA GLU A 521 32.44 1.62 16.10
C GLU A 521 33.57 2.63 16.46
N HIS A 522 33.71 3.72 15.70
CA HIS A 522 34.71 4.78 15.91
C HIS A 522 34.19 6.04 16.63
N MET A 523 32.89 6.16 16.93
CA MET A 523 32.39 7.24 17.79
C MET A 523 32.16 6.74 19.21
N GLN A 524 33.26 6.44 19.92
CA GLN A 524 33.24 6.62 21.37
C GLN A 524 33.18 8.13 21.63
N SER A 525 31.98 8.69 21.71
CA SER A 525 31.79 10.09 22.06
C SER A 525 32.22 10.26 23.53
N PRO A 526 33.27 11.04 23.84
CA PRO A 526 33.62 11.32 25.21
C PRO A 526 32.45 12.07 25.87
N GLY A 527 31.86 11.49 26.91
CA GLY A 527 30.77 12.10 27.68
C GLY A 527 29.34 11.62 27.40
N VAL A 528 29.13 10.47 26.72
CA VAL A 528 27.80 9.84 26.73
C VAL A 528 27.54 9.29 28.14
N VAL A 529 26.66 9.93 28.89
CA VAL A 529 26.19 9.40 30.18
C VAL A 529 25.32 8.19 29.90
N ASN A 530 25.79 7.01 30.26
CA ASN A 530 24.98 5.80 30.22
C ASN A 530 23.96 5.87 31.37
N TRP A 531 22.79 6.44 31.12
CA TRP A 531 21.73 6.62 32.12
C TRP A 531 21.23 5.29 32.73
N SER A 532 21.49 4.16 32.08
CA SER A 532 21.20 2.82 32.63
C SER A 532 22.17 2.39 33.73
N GLU A 533 23.37 2.99 33.78
CA GLU A 533 24.42 2.75 34.79
C GLU A 533 24.50 3.86 35.85
N GLY A 534 23.66 4.91 35.71
CA GLY A 534 23.71 6.17 36.48
C GLY A 534 23.55 6.07 38.00
N CYS A 535 23.35 4.87 38.55
CA CYS A 535 23.33 4.64 39.99
C CYS A 535 24.69 4.18 40.58
N THR A 536 25.71 3.86 39.78
CA THR A 536 26.92 3.21 40.35
C THR A 536 28.29 3.76 39.94
N LYS A 537 28.42 4.59 38.90
CA LYS A 537 29.71 5.20 38.54
C LYS A 537 29.55 6.62 38.01
N MET A 538 29.89 7.61 38.84
CA MET A 538 30.11 8.99 38.40
C MET A 538 31.60 9.17 38.14
N ASN A 539 32.02 9.13 36.88
CA ASN A 539 33.33 9.63 36.48
C ASN A 539 33.11 10.90 35.65
N THR A 540 33.10 12.05 36.32
CA THR A 540 33.14 13.36 35.66
C THR A 540 34.36 14.14 36.15
N HIS A 541 35.31 14.37 35.25
CA HIS A 541 36.12 15.58 35.31
C HIS A 541 35.35 16.66 34.54
N VAL A 542 34.44 17.37 35.22
CA VAL A 542 33.85 18.61 34.72
C VAL A 542 33.92 19.65 35.85
N PRO A 543 34.42 20.89 35.62
CA PRO A 543 34.46 21.93 36.64
C PRO A 543 33.04 22.43 36.93
N PHE A 544 32.63 22.32 38.19
CA PHE A 544 31.35 22.82 38.68
C PHE A 544 31.36 24.35 38.79
N HIS A 545 30.86 25.05 37.78
CA HIS A 545 30.55 26.48 37.86
C HIS A 545 29.14 26.80 37.35
N ILE A 546 28.14 25.97 37.65
CA ILE A 546 26.73 26.36 37.48
C ILE A 546 25.90 25.76 38.60
N LEU A 547 26.02 26.33 39.80
CA LEU A 547 24.92 26.42 40.77
C LEU A 547 25.02 27.82 41.37
N GLY A 548 23.85 28.42 41.59
CA GLY A 548 23.63 29.86 41.70
C GLY A 548 24.46 30.62 42.74
N GLU A 549 24.41 31.93 42.58
CA GLU A 549 24.84 32.97 43.51
C GLU A 549 24.73 32.56 44.99
N GLN A 550 25.85 32.11 45.58
CA GLN A 550 26.09 32.23 47.02
C GLN A 550 27.58 32.56 47.23
N GLU A 551 27.81 33.78 47.73
CA GLU A 551 29.12 34.22 48.19
C GLU A 551 29.53 33.43 49.45
N GLY A 552 30.58 32.62 49.34
CA GLY A 552 31.18 31.90 50.46
C GLY A 552 32.55 31.31 50.08
N PRO A 553 33.50 31.18 51.02
CA PRO A 553 34.88 30.77 50.72
C PRO A 553 34.97 29.29 50.30
N PRO A 554 35.99 28.92 49.50
CA PRO A 554 35.87 27.85 48.51
C PRO A 554 36.30 26.46 48.99
N PHE A 555 36.03 26.09 50.25
CA PHE A 555 36.32 24.73 50.74
C PHE A 555 35.32 24.31 51.82
N HIS A 556 34.21 23.70 51.39
CA HIS A 556 33.39 22.86 52.26
C HIS A 556 33.32 21.47 51.62
N ASP A 557 33.86 20.47 52.32
CA ASP A 557 33.66 19.06 51.98
C ASP A 557 32.20 18.71 52.29
N PHE A 558 31.36 18.64 51.25
CA PHE A 558 29.97 18.21 51.41
C PHE A 558 29.91 16.69 51.57
N SER A 559 29.25 16.24 52.62
CA SER A 559 28.90 14.84 52.85
C SER A 559 27.61 14.51 52.09
N PHE A 560 27.49 13.27 51.60
CA PHE A 560 26.28 12.77 50.91
C PHE A 560 24.97 12.95 51.70
N THR A 561 25.06 13.19 53.01
CA THR A 561 23.93 13.47 53.90
C THR A 561 23.30 14.85 53.68
N ASP A 562 24.00 15.77 53.00
CA ASP A 562 23.54 17.16 52.82
C ASP A 562 22.61 17.33 51.59
N ILE A 563 22.52 16.30 50.74
CA ILE A 563 21.78 16.32 49.46
C ILE A 563 20.42 15.62 49.56
N LEU A 564 20.18 14.81 50.60
CA LEU A 564 18.92 14.10 50.77
C LEU A 564 18.10 14.76 51.89
N PRO A 565 16.85 15.20 51.67
CA PRO A 565 15.99 15.60 52.76
C PRO A 565 15.70 14.35 53.62
N GLY A 566 16.09 14.42 54.89
CA GLY A 566 15.69 13.44 55.89
C GLY A 566 14.16 13.35 55.96
N ARG A 567 13.68 12.12 56.21
CA ARG A 567 12.26 11.75 56.32
C ARG A 567 11.36 12.78 57.01
#